data_AF-A0A7Y2ZDW2-F1
#
_entry.id   AF-A0A7Y2ZDW2-F1
#
_cell.length_a   1.000
_cell.length_b   1.000
_cell.length_c   1.000
_cell.angle_alpha   90.00
_cell.angle_beta   90.00
_cell.angle_gamma   90.00
#
_symmetry.space_group_name_H-M   'P 1'
#
loop_
_entity.id
_entity.type
_entity.pdbx_description
1 polymer ?
#
loop_
_entity_poly.entity_id
_entity_poly.type
_entity_poly.pdbx_seq_one_letter_code
_entity_poly.pdbx_strand_id
1 'polypeptide(L)'
;VRLSVLVGYVSERECRVPRNRTDCVPFLDQLNRSLSFTMDTRVSGFEVGVQGSYFDRQSFVGQRRGSKQFQLSVFGQFLIEAGRVGTLPGA
;
A
#
# COMPACT_ATOMS: atom_id res chain seq x y z
N VAL A 1 13.16 -4.55 15.19
CA VAL A 1 12.28 -5.03 14.10
C VAL A 1 10.98 -4.25 14.21
N ARG A 2 10.52 -3.62 13.15
CA ARG A 2 9.21 -2.96 13.09
C ARG A 2 8.37 -3.66 12.03
N LEU A 3 7.08 -3.77 12.32
CA LEU A 3 6.09 -4.34 11.44
C LEU A 3 4.94 -3.34 11.34
N SER A 4 4.58 -2.99 10.11
CA SER A 4 3.41 -2.17 9.80
C SER A 4 2.50 -2.96 8.88
N VAL A 5 1.21 -2.98 9.21
CA VAL A 5 0.18 -3.62 8.39
C VAL A 5 -0.94 -2.62 8.19
N LEU A 6 -1.31 -2.41 6.94
CA LEU A 6 -2.31 -1.43 6.53
C LEU A 6 -3.35 -2.15 5.67
N VAL A 7 -4.58 -2.22 6.18
CA VAL A 7 -5.69 -2.89 5.51
C VAL A 7 -6.69 -1.83 5.06
N GLY A 8 -7.02 -1.82 3.77
CA GLY A 8 -8.00 -0.91 3.19
C GLY A 8 -9.16 -1.67 2.57
N TYR A 9 -10.36 -1.18 2.85
CA TYR A 9 -11.59 -1.67 2.23
C TYR A 9 -12.46 -0.47 1.86
N VAL A 10 -12.72 -0.31 0.57
CA VAL A 10 -13.56 0.77 0.05
C VAL A 10 -14.60 0.15 -0.87
N SER A 11 -15.88 0.40 -0.56
CA SER A 11 -17.00 -0.01 -1.42
C SER A 11 -17.77 1.22 -1.87
N GLU A 12 -17.93 1.37 -3.16
CA GLU A 12 -18.72 2.43 -3.78
C GLU A 12 -20.07 1.86 -4.19
N ARG A 13 -21.14 2.50 -3.72
CA ARG A 13 -22.52 2.09 -3.95
C ARG A 13 -23.26 3.25 -4.60
N GLU A 14 -23.89 2.97 -5.73
CA GLU A 14 -24.71 3.92 -6.47
C GLU A 14 -26.19 3.57 -6.26
N CYS A 15 -27.02 4.59 -6.06
CA CYS A 15 -28.46 4.42 -6.05
C CYS A 15 -28.97 4.35 -7.49
N ARG A 16 -29.54 3.21 -7.90
CA ARG A 16 -30.17 3.09 -9.23
C ARG A 16 -31.67 2.92 -9.09
N VAL A 17 -32.42 3.74 -9.83
CA VAL A 17 -33.89 3.66 -9.92
C VAL A 17 -34.24 2.91 -11.21
N PRO A 18 -34.78 1.67 -11.13
CA PRO A 18 -35.19 0.93 -12.32
C PRO A 18 -36.42 1.60 -12.94
N ARG A 19 -36.55 1.59 -14.27
CA ARG A 19 -37.69 2.23 -14.98
C ARG A 19 -39.08 1.79 -14.52
N ASN A 20 -39.20 0.66 -13.83
CA ASN A 20 -40.46 0.07 -13.37
C ASN A 20 -40.67 0.15 -11.84
N ARG A 21 -39.83 0.88 -11.10
CA ARG A 21 -40.02 1.13 -9.66
C ARG A 21 -39.58 2.55 -9.32
N THR A 22 -40.23 3.14 -8.33
CA THR A 22 -39.80 4.43 -7.73
C THR A 22 -38.73 4.25 -6.66
N ASP A 23 -38.50 3.02 -6.20
CA ASP A 23 -37.60 2.75 -5.09
C ASP A 23 -36.14 2.66 -5.54
N CYS A 24 -35.28 3.38 -4.81
CA CYS A 24 -33.83 3.29 -4.94
C CYS A 24 -33.34 1.92 -4.48
N VAL A 25 -32.73 1.15 -5.39
CA VAL A 25 -32.01 -0.09 -5.01
C VAL A 25 -30.51 0.18 -4.94
N PRO A 26 -29.84 -0.14 -3.81
CA PRO A 26 -28.40 0.06 -3.69
C PRO A 26 -27.68 -0.94 -4.58
N PHE A 27 -26.95 -0.43 -5.57
CA PHE A 27 -26.11 -1.24 -6.45
C PHE A 27 -24.65 -1.01 -6.08
N LEU A 28 -23.88 -2.09 -5.90
CA LEU A 28 -22.45 -1.98 -5.67
C LEU A 28 -21.80 -1.69 -7.02
N ASP A 29 -21.16 -0.54 -7.18
CA ASP A 29 -20.53 -0.15 -8.44
C ASP A 29 -19.06 -0.58 -8.47
N GLN A 30 -18.33 -0.34 -7.38
CA GLN A 30 -16.92 -0.70 -7.27
C GLN A 30 -16.54 -1.19 -5.88
N LEU A 31 -15.62 -2.15 -5.82
CA LEU A 31 -15.04 -2.67 -4.60
C LEU A 31 -13.51 -2.67 -4.71
N ASN A 32 -12.86 -1.91 -3.84
CA ASN A 32 -11.41 -1.88 -3.72
C ASN A 32 -11.01 -2.49 -2.37
N ARG A 33 -10.08 -3.43 -2.42
CA ARG A 33 -9.46 -4.03 -1.24
C ARG A 33 -7.95 -3.86 -1.38
N SER A 34 -7.31 -3.38 -0.33
CA SER A 34 -5.86 -3.24 -0.28
C SER A 34 -5.32 -3.86 0.99
N LEU A 35 -4.17 -4.51 0.87
CA LEU A 35 -3.40 -5.02 2.00
C LEU A 35 -1.95 -4.64 1.73
N SER A 36 -1.39 -3.79 2.59
CA SER A 36 0.02 -3.44 2.58
C SER A 36 0.66 -3.94 3.87
N PHE A 37 1.80 -4.60 3.75
CA PHE A 37 2.61 -4.96 4.90
C PHE A 37 4.04 -4.49 4.66
N THR A 38 4.66 -3.99 5.71
CA THR A 38 6.06 -3.54 5.69
C THR A 38 6.73 -4.07 6.93
N MET A 39 7.89 -4.69 6.76
CA MET A 39 8.71 -5.18 7.85
C MET A 39 10.14 -4.66 7.67
N ASP A 40 10.66 -3.98 8.68
CA ASP A 40 12.00 -3.42 8.67
C ASP A 40 12.80 -3.84 9.91
N THR A 41 14.11 -3.95 9.72
CA THR A 41 15.06 -4.32 10.76
C THR A 41 16.28 -3.42 10.65
N ARG A 42 16.81 -3.02 11.82
CA ARG A 42 18.02 -2.22 11.92
C ARG A 42 19.13 -3.06 12.52
N VAL A 43 20.25 -3.16 11.82
CA VAL A 43 21.44 -3.88 12.25
C VAL A 43 22.63 -2.94 12.13
N SER A 44 23.20 -2.52 13.27
CA SER A 44 24.48 -1.79 13.34
C SER A 44 24.65 -0.59 12.38
N GLY A 45 23.60 0.21 12.16
CA GLY A 45 23.65 1.39 11.26
C GLY A 45 23.14 1.16 9.83
N PHE A 46 22.83 -0.09 9.49
CA PHE A 46 22.14 -0.48 8.27
C PHE A 46 20.67 -0.77 8.56
N GLU A 47 19.77 -0.23 7.75
CA GLU A 47 18.34 -0.54 7.78
C GLU A 47 17.97 -1.34 6.54
N VAL A 48 17.29 -2.45 6.74
CA VAL A 48 16.79 -3.32 5.66
C VAL A 48 15.36 -3.67 5.94
N GLY A 49 14.55 -3.64 4.89
CA GLY A 49 13.15 -3.99 4.99
C GLY A 49 12.60 -4.59 3.72
N VAL A 50 11.45 -5.20 3.91
CA VAL A 50 10.62 -5.75 2.85
C VAL A 50 9.25 -5.11 2.95
N GLN A 51 8.68 -4.78 1.80
CA GLN A 51 7.29 -4.34 1.72
C GLN A 51 6.56 -5.18 0.68
N GLY A 52 5.34 -5.58 1.01
CA GLY A 52 4.42 -6.20 0.07
C GLY A 52 3.10 -5.44 0.05
N SER A 53 2.55 -5.27 -1.13
CA SER A 53 1.23 -4.68 -1.32
C SER A 53 0.39 -5.55 -2.25
N TYR A 54 -0.86 -5.75 -1.86
CA TYR A 54 -1.86 -6.47 -2.62
C TYR A 54 -3.05 -5.55 -2.83
N PHE A 55 -3.46 -5.38 -4.07
CA PHE A 55 -4.62 -4.58 -4.46
C PHE A 55 -5.57 -5.43 -5.29
N ASP A 56 -6.81 -5.55 -4.82
CA ASP A 56 -7.91 -6.19 -5.53
C ASP A 56 -8.99 -5.15 -5.80
N ARG A 57 -9.15 -4.81 -7.08
CA ARG A 57 -10.19 -3.89 -7.54
C ARG A 57 -11.18 -4.65 -8.38
N GLN A 58 -12.44 -4.65 -7.98
CA GLN A 58 -13.54 -5.26 -8.71
C GLN A 58 -14.53 -4.18 -9.10
N SER A 59 -14.79 -4.04 -10.40
CA SER A 59 -15.90 -3.24 -10.89
C SER A 59 -17.10 -4.14 -11.15
N PHE A 60 -18.27 -3.70 -10.75
CA PHE A 60 -19.55 -4.39 -10.95
C PHE A 60 -20.44 -3.67 -11.98
N VAL A 61 -19.96 -2.53 -12.50
CA VAL A 61 -20.59 -1.77 -13.60
C VAL A 61 -20.00 -2.19 -14.94
N GLY A 62 -20.84 -2.34 -15.96
CA GLY A 62 -20.38 -2.66 -17.32
C GLY A 62 -19.82 -4.08 -17.44
N GLN A 63 -18.59 -4.24 -17.94
CA GLN A 63 -17.99 -5.55 -18.23
C GLN A 63 -17.56 -6.36 -16.99
N ARG A 64 -17.90 -5.91 -15.77
CA ARG A 64 -17.61 -6.61 -14.51
C ARG A 64 -16.15 -7.07 -14.39
N ARG A 65 -15.21 -6.22 -14.82
CA ARG A 65 -13.78 -6.54 -14.82
C ARG A 65 -13.18 -6.29 -13.43
N GLY A 66 -12.47 -7.30 -12.95
CA GLY A 66 -11.61 -7.20 -11.78
C GLY A 66 -10.14 -7.17 -12.17
N SER A 67 -9.32 -6.51 -11.36
CA SER A 67 -7.86 -6.53 -11.46
C SER A 67 -7.27 -6.82 -10.09
N LYS A 68 -6.42 -7.84 -10.03
CA LYS A 68 -5.61 -8.17 -8.86
C LYS A 68 -4.17 -7.84 -9.17
N GLN A 69 -3.54 -7.06 -8.30
CA GLN A 69 -2.15 -6.69 -8.42
C GLN A 69 -1.44 -7.06 -7.12
N PHE A 70 -0.27 -7.66 -7.25
CA PHE A 70 0.60 -7.99 -6.14
C PHE A 70 1.97 -7.40 -6.44
N GLN A 71 2.52 -6.68 -5.47
CA GLN A 71 3.83 -6.08 -5.56
C GLN A 71 4.63 -6.47 -4.31
N LEU A 72 5.85 -6.92 -4.54
CA LEU A 72 6.82 -7.20 -3.50
C LEU A 72 8.05 -6.35 -3.78
N SER A 73 8.59 -5.70 -2.75
CA SER A 73 9.77 -4.86 -2.87
C SER A 73 10.67 -5.04 -1.66
N VAL A 74 11.97 -4.94 -1.89
CA VAL A 74 13.00 -4.96 -0.86
C VAL A 74 13.68 -3.61 -0.88
N PHE A 75 13.91 -3.03 0.29
CA PHE A 75 14.58 -1.73 0.43
C PHE A 75 15.67 -1.80 1.49
N GLY A 76 16.67 -0.95 1.36
CA GLY A 76 17.73 -0.81 2.34
C GLY A 76 18.26 0.63 2.38
N GLN A 77 18.62 1.08 3.57
CA GLN A 77 19.19 2.40 3.81
C GLN A 77 20.50 2.25 4.60
N PHE A 78 21.55 2.89 4.08
CA PHE A 78 22.85 2.97 4.74
C PHE A 78 23.03 4.39 5.27
N LEU A 79 23.23 4.54 6.58
CA LEU A 79 23.70 5.80 7.14
C LEU A 79 25.23 5.77 7.13
N ILE A 80 25.83 6.58 6.26
CA ILE A 80 27.29 6.77 6.22
C ILE A 80 27.60 8.01 7.06
N GLU A 81 28.10 7.81 8.27
CA GLU A 81 28.73 8.89 9.02
C GLU A 81 30.15 9.07 8.50
N ALA A 82 30.36 10.10 7.68
CA ALA A 82 31.70 10.57 7.35
C ALA A 82 32.30 11.18 8.62
N GLY A 83 33.14 10.43 9.32
CA GLY A 83 33.91 10.94 10.46
C GLY A 83 34.68 12.20 10.05
N ARG A 84 34.70 13.21 10.93
CA ARG A 84 35.53 14.41 10.72
C ARG A 84 36.96 13.96 10.50
N VAL A 85 37.48 14.20 9.30
CA VAL A 85 38.92 14.13 9.03
C VAL A 85 39.57 14.98 10.09
N GLY A 86 40.30 14.33 11.00
CA GLY A 86 40.98 15.02 12.08
C GLY A 86 41.85 16.09 11.48
N THR A 87 41.58 17.34 11.84
CA THR A 87 42.60 18.39 11.75
C THR A 87 43.84 17.86 12.46
N LEU A 88 44.87 17.57 11.68
CA LEU A 88 46.21 17.21 12.15
C LEU A 88 46.64 18.20 13.24
N PRO A 89 47.15 17.74 14.40
CA PRO A 89 47.77 18.63 15.36
C PRO A 89 49.15 19.02 14.83
N GLY A 90 49.30 20.28 14.43
CA GLY A 90 50.60 20.85 14.05
C GLY A 90 50.60 21.55 12.70
N ALA A 91 50.02 22.75 12.66
CA ALA A 91 50.42 23.82 11.75
C ALA A 91 50.74 25.05 12.61
#